data_AF-A0ABD2N4C4-F1
#
_entry.id   AF-A0ABD2N4C4-F1
#
_cell.length_a   1.000
_cell.length_b   1.000
_cell.length_c   1.000
_cell.angle_alpha   90.00
_cell.angle_beta   90.00
_cell.angle_gamma   90.00
#
_symmetry.space_group_name_H-M   'P 1'
#
loop_
_entity.id
_entity.type
_entity.pdbx_description
1 polymer ?
#
loop_
_entity_poly.entity_id
_entity_poly.type
_entity_poly.pdbx_seq_one_letter_code
_entity_poly.pdbx_strand_id
1 'polypeptide(L)'
;MDWSEMTNSKEVNRVYGRFLDRIKTLIDKICTFKTIQQHDMKPWITQGIRISARRKNFLYHLKKKGEISIGYYKKNSEILKRVVRAAKLLSSEKYVLESKNQSKATWTLIRQHTQAMKRNTSILEEMDKQLSPEKS
;
A
#
# COMPACT_ATOMS: atom_id res chain seq x y z
N MET A 1 -25.24 -2.04 -27.44
CA MET A 1 -25.74 -1.06 -26.45
C MET A 1 -26.64 -0.12 -27.23
N ASP A 2 -27.94 -0.20 -27.01
CA ASP A 2 -28.92 0.52 -27.84
C ASP A 2 -29.25 1.88 -27.22
N TRP A 3 -29.14 2.93 -28.02
CA TRP A 3 -29.37 4.34 -27.67
C TRP A 3 -30.52 4.95 -28.47
N SER A 4 -31.21 4.13 -29.28
CA SER A 4 -32.31 4.54 -30.18
C SER A 4 -33.47 5.24 -29.45
N GLU A 5 -33.70 4.92 -28.17
CA GLU A 5 -34.70 5.59 -27.33
C GLU A 5 -34.33 7.03 -26.97
N MET A 6 -33.05 7.41 -27.02
CA MET A 6 -32.59 8.76 -26.67
C MET A 6 -32.65 9.73 -27.86
N THR A 7 -32.67 9.21 -29.10
CA THR A 7 -32.64 10.02 -30.32
C THR A 7 -34.03 10.45 -30.81
N ASN A 8 -35.11 9.85 -30.27
CA ASN A 8 -36.49 10.03 -30.76
C ASN A 8 -37.41 10.87 -29.85
N SER A 9 -36.88 11.53 -28.81
CA SER A 9 -37.69 12.29 -27.84
C SER A 9 -37.50 13.80 -27.98
N LYS A 10 -38.61 14.57 -27.97
CA LYS A 10 -38.61 16.04 -28.11
C LYS A 10 -38.25 16.80 -26.82
N GLU A 11 -38.28 16.13 -25.66
CA GLU A 11 -37.97 16.74 -24.36
C GLU A 11 -36.50 16.52 -23.99
N VAL A 12 -35.67 17.52 -24.27
CA VAL A 12 -34.21 17.50 -24.07
C VAL A 12 -33.82 17.18 -22.62
N ASN A 13 -34.47 17.82 -21.63
CA ASN A 13 -34.15 17.60 -20.22
C ASN A 13 -34.40 16.17 -19.77
N ARG A 14 -35.47 15.54 -20.29
CA ARG A 14 -35.83 14.16 -19.98
C ARG A 14 -34.85 13.17 -20.60
N VAL A 15 -34.40 13.44 -21.83
CA VAL A 15 -33.35 12.66 -22.51
C VAL A 15 -32.03 12.76 -21.76
N TYR A 16 -31.65 13.96 -21.33
CA TYR A 16 -30.43 14.20 -20.56
C TYR A 16 -30.45 13.48 -19.21
N GLY A 17 -31.58 13.50 -18.48
CA GLY A 17 -31.74 12.76 -17.24
C GLY A 17 -31.53 11.25 -17.44
N ARG A 18 -32.19 10.66 -18.45
CA ARG A 18 -32.03 9.23 -18.77
C ARG A 18 -30.60 8.86 -19.18
N PHE A 19 -29.93 9.76 -19.91
CA PHE A 19 -28.53 9.58 -20.27
C PHE A 19 -27.65 9.47 -19.02
N LEU A 20 -27.78 10.42 -18.08
CA LEU A 20 -27.01 10.41 -16.84
C LEU A 20 -27.30 9.18 -15.99
N ASP A 21 -28.57 8.81 -15.84
CA ASP A 21 -28.97 7.62 -15.07
C ASP A 21 -28.37 6.35 -15.68
N ARG A 22 -28.32 6.27 -17.01
CA ARG A 22 -27.75 5.12 -17.71
C ARG A 22 -26.24 5.04 -17.52
N ILE A 23 -25.53 6.15 -17.65
CA ILE A 23 -24.09 6.24 -17.40
C ILE A 23 -23.79 5.87 -15.95
N LYS A 24 -24.54 6.42 -15.00
CA LYS A 24 -24.39 6.13 -13.57
C LYS A 24 -24.60 4.65 -13.27
N THR A 25 -25.65 4.04 -13.82
CA THR A 25 -25.92 2.60 -13.65
C THR A 25 -24.77 1.72 -14.14
N LEU A 26 -24.14 2.11 -15.25
CA LEU A 26 -22.99 1.37 -15.80
C LEU A 26 -21.73 1.56 -14.96
N ILE A 27 -21.49 2.79 -14.50
CA ILE A 27 -20.42 3.09 -13.56
C ILE A 27 -20.61 2.26 -12.29
N ASP A 28 -21.80 2.25 -11.70
CA ASP A 28 -22.07 1.47 -10.48
C ASP A 28 -21.94 -0.06 -10.71
N LYS A 29 -22.29 -0.54 -11.91
CA LYS A 29 -22.18 -1.96 -12.27
C LYS A 29 -20.73 -2.41 -12.53
N ILE A 30 -19.90 -1.54 -13.10
CA ILE A 30 -18.52 -1.85 -13.52
C ILE A 30 -17.53 -1.47 -12.41
N CYS A 31 -17.72 -0.31 -11.79
CA CYS A 31 -16.90 0.20 -10.71
C CYS A 31 -17.39 -0.36 -9.38
N THR A 32 -16.79 -1.46 -8.94
CA THR A 32 -16.96 -1.92 -7.56
C THR A 32 -16.24 -0.96 -6.62
N PHE A 33 -17.00 -0.03 -6.02
CA PHE A 33 -16.47 0.80 -4.95
C PHE A 33 -16.17 -0.08 -3.74
N LYS A 34 -14.89 -0.29 -3.46
CA LYS A 34 -14.45 -0.96 -2.25
C LYS A 34 -14.30 0.08 -1.15
N THR A 35 -15.04 -0.09 -0.06
CA THR A 35 -14.75 0.62 1.18
C THR A 35 -13.36 0.20 1.64
N ILE A 36 -12.37 1.08 1.49
CA ILE A 36 -11.05 0.86 2.04
C ILE A 36 -11.17 1.08 3.55
N GLN A 37 -11.24 -0.01 4.29
CA GLN A 37 -11.09 0.00 5.75
C GLN A 37 -9.76 0.70 6.06
N GLN A 38 -9.81 1.83 6.77
CA GLN A 38 -8.60 2.45 7.28
C GLN A 38 -8.02 1.52 8.34
N HIS A 39 -6.99 0.78 7.98
CA HIS A 39 -6.26 0.01 8.98
C HIS A 39 -5.55 0.98 9.92
N ASP A 40 -5.59 0.68 11.23
CA ASP A 40 -4.82 1.44 12.22
C ASP A 40 -3.38 1.55 11.75
N MET A 41 -2.94 2.81 11.62
CA MET A 41 -1.58 3.07 11.22
C MET A 41 -0.64 2.53 12.28
N LYS A 42 0.42 1.84 11.83
CA LYS A 42 1.44 1.34 12.74
C LYS A 42 1.99 2.52 13.56
N PRO A 43 2.10 2.41 14.90
CA PRO A 43 2.44 3.54 15.76
C PRO A 43 3.78 4.23 15.43
N TRP A 44 4.72 3.50 14.83
CA TRP A 44 6.03 4.04 14.42
C TRP A 44 6.00 4.84 13.11
N ILE A 45 4.90 4.86 12.34
CA ILE A 45 4.84 5.57 11.05
C ILE A 45 4.45 7.03 11.27
N THR A 46 5.47 7.89 11.34
CA THR A 46 5.28 9.35 11.44
C THR A 46 5.05 10.01 10.08
N GLN A 47 4.53 11.24 10.09
CA GLN A 47 4.38 12.06 8.88
C GLN A 47 5.72 12.26 8.15
N GLY A 48 6.81 12.48 8.88
CA GLY A 48 8.14 12.63 8.29
C GLY A 48 8.62 11.37 7.56
N ILE A 49 8.36 10.18 8.13
CA ILE A 49 8.66 8.89 7.47
C ILE A 49 7.83 8.75 6.19
N ARG A 50 6.56 9.16 6.22
CA ARG A 50 5.67 9.10 5.05
C ARG A 50 6.15 10.00 3.91
N ILE A 51 6.52 11.24 4.22
CA ILE A 51 7.09 12.19 3.26
C ILE A 51 8.39 11.62 2.69
N SER A 52 9.27 11.10 3.54
CA SER A 52 10.54 10.52 3.12
C SER A 52 10.36 9.28 2.24
N ALA A 53 9.37 8.42 2.54
CA ALA A 53 9.03 7.26 1.72
C ALA A 53 8.50 7.66 0.34
N ARG A 54 7.64 8.69 0.26
CA ARG A 54 7.18 9.26 -1.01
C ARG A 54 8.35 9.83 -1.81
N ARG A 55 9.25 10.57 -1.15
CA ARG A 55 10.47 11.08 -1.77
C ARG A 55 11.35 9.96 -2.31
N LYS A 56 11.55 8.86 -1.56
CA LYS A 56 12.32 7.70 -2.04
C LYS A 56 11.71 7.12 -3.33
N ASN A 57 10.39 6.99 -3.41
CA ASN A 57 9.72 6.49 -4.62
C ASN A 57 9.90 7.45 -5.80
N PHE A 58 9.75 8.76 -5.56
CA PHE A 58 10.04 9.78 -6.57
C PHE A 58 11.48 9.68 -7.08
N LEU A 59 12.48 9.60 -6.18
CA LEU A 59 13.88 9.43 -6.55
C LEU A 59 14.13 8.12 -7.31
N TYR A 60 13.41 7.03 -7.00
CA TYR A 60 13.51 5.79 -7.76
C TYR A 60 13.11 6.00 -9.23
N HIS A 61 12.05 6.76 -9.49
CA HIS A 61 11.63 7.10 -10.84
C HIS A 61 12.66 7.96 -11.57
N LEU A 62 13.20 9.00 -10.92
CA LEU A 62 14.27 9.81 -11.50
C LEU A 62 15.52 8.98 -11.82
N LYS A 63 15.89 8.07 -10.90
CA LYS A 63 17.01 7.13 -11.09
C LYS A 63 16.77 6.17 -12.25
N LYS A 64 15.52 5.73 -12.47
CA LYS A 64 15.16 4.87 -13.61
C LYS A 64 15.26 5.62 -14.95
N LYS A 65 14.97 6.93 -14.96
CA LYS A 65 15.11 7.80 -16.13
C LYS A 65 16.55 8.27 -16.40
N GLY A 66 17.49 8.01 -15.48
CA GLY A 66 18.87 8.46 -15.59
C GLY A 66 19.11 9.92 -15.16
N GLU A 67 18.09 10.59 -14.62
CA GLU A 67 18.15 12.01 -14.23
C GLU A 67 18.96 12.25 -12.94
N ILE A 68 19.19 11.20 -12.14
CA ILE A 68 20.01 11.28 -10.92
C ILE A 68 20.96 10.09 -10.83
N SER A 69 22.05 10.27 -10.08
CA SER A 69 23.01 9.20 -9.83
C SER A 69 22.42 8.10 -8.94
N ILE A 70 22.86 6.87 -9.18
CA ILE A 70 22.53 5.70 -8.34
C ILE A 70 23.00 5.95 -6.89
N GLY A 71 24.15 6.62 -6.71
CA GLY A 71 24.71 6.96 -5.41
C GLY A 71 23.79 7.89 -4.59
N TYR A 72 23.19 8.90 -5.22
CA TYR A 72 22.26 9.81 -4.56
C TYR A 72 21.00 9.08 -4.07
N TYR A 73 20.40 8.25 -4.93
CA TYR A 73 19.26 7.41 -4.56
C TYR A 73 19.58 6.44 -3.41
N LYS A 74 20.73 5.76 -3.48
CA LYS A 74 21.18 4.81 -2.44
C LYS A 74 21.36 5.53 -1.10
N LYS A 75 22.05 6.68 -1.08
CA LYS A 75 22.25 7.47 0.14
C LYS A 75 20.91 7.85 0.80
N ASN A 76 19.95 8.35 0.02
CA ASN A 76 18.63 8.72 0.56
C ASN A 76 17.86 7.48 1.08
N SER A 77 17.94 6.36 0.35
CA SER A 77 17.32 5.10 0.76
C SER A 77 17.91 4.57 2.07
N GLU A 78 19.22 4.68 2.28
CA GLU A 78 19.88 4.27 3.52
C GLU A 78 19.50 5.16 4.70
N ILE A 79 19.40 6.48 4.51
CA ILE A 79 18.92 7.39 5.56
C ILE A 79 17.50 6.99 5.99
N LEU A 80 16.59 6.79 5.04
CA LEU A 80 15.23 6.37 5.36
C LEU A 80 15.20 5.03 6.09
N LYS A 81 16.01 4.05 5.68
CA LYS A 81 16.12 2.75 6.39
C LYS A 81 16.55 2.95 7.85
N ARG A 82 17.55 3.79 8.11
CA ARG A 82 18.02 4.09 9.48
C ARG A 82 16.91 4.74 10.32
N VAL A 83 16.23 5.74 9.78
CA VAL A 83 15.12 6.43 10.45
C VAL A 83 13.98 5.46 10.77
N VAL A 84 13.59 4.60 9.82
CA VAL A 84 12.53 3.60 10.03
C VAL A 84 12.93 2.58 11.11
N ARG A 85 14.19 2.14 11.15
CA ARG A 85 14.68 1.24 12.21
C ARG A 85 14.59 1.90 13.58
N ALA A 86 15.07 3.13 13.70
CA ALA A 86 15.02 3.89 14.96
C ALA A 86 13.58 4.11 15.44
N ALA A 87 12.66 4.51 14.54
CA ALA A 87 11.27 4.73 14.90
C ALA A 87 10.56 3.45 15.35
N LYS A 88 10.85 2.30 14.71
CA LYS A 88 10.34 1.00 15.15
C LYS A 88 10.85 0.63 16.54
N LEU A 89 12.15 0.81 16.79
CA LEU A 89 12.76 0.53 18.08
C LEU A 89 12.09 1.36 19.18
N LEU A 90 12.03 2.68 19.00
CA LEU A 90 11.43 3.61 19.96
C LEU A 90 9.95 3.29 20.22
N SER A 91 9.20 2.92 19.19
CA SER A 91 7.80 2.50 19.34
C SER A 91 7.67 1.20 20.15
N SER A 92 8.57 0.23 19.95
CA SER A 92 8.56 -1.03 20.69
C SER A 92 8.97 -0.82 22.14
N GLU A 93 10.00 -0.01 22.39
CA GLU A 93 10.45 0.38 23.74
C GLU A 93 9.31 1.06 24.50
N LYS A 94 8.67 2.06 23.89
CA LYS A 94 7.50 2.73 24.46
C LYS A 94 6.39 1.74 24.79
N TYR A 95 6.06 0.82 23.88
CA TYR A 95 5.05 -0.21 24.12
C TYR A 95 5.36 -1.11 25.32
N VAL A 96 6.62 -1.52 25.50
CA VAL A 96 7.03 -2.33 26.65
C VAL A 96 6.95 -1.52 27.94
N LEU A 97 7.50 -0.30 27.95
CA LEU A 97 7.56 0.56 29.13
C LEU A 97 6.17 0.98 29.63
N GLU A 98 5.23 1.26 28.72
CA GLU A 98 3.85 1.65 29.06
C GLU A 98 2.97 0.45 29.43
N SER A 99 3.45 -0.79 29.23
CA SER A 99 2.67 -1.98 29.52
C SER A 99 2.63 -2.29 31.02
N LYS A 100 1.45 -2.69 31.52
CA LYS A 100 1.30 -3.17 32.91
C LYS A 100 2.13 -4.43 33.20
N ASN A 101 2.40 -5.24 32.18
CA ASN A 101 3.20 -6.46 32.30
C ASN A 101 4.24 -6.50 31.17
N GLN A 102 5.45 -6.06 31.52
CA GLN A 102 6.57 -5.91 30.59
C GLN A 102 7.01 -7.26 30.01
N SER A 103 7.06 -8.32 30.81
CA SER A 103 7.41 -9.67 30.35
C SER A 103 6.46 -10.14 29.25
N LYS A 104 5.16 -10.01 29.47
CA LYS A 104 4.14 -10.38 28.47
C LYS A 104 4.23 -9.51 27.22
N ALA A 105 4.44 -8.20 27.37
CA ALA A 105 4.59 -7.28 26.24
C ALA A 105 5.81 -7.64 25.37
N THR A 106 6.96 -7.90 25.99
CA THR A 106 8.19 -8.33 25.32
C THR A 106 7.99 -9.66 24.59
N TRP A 107 7.42 -10.67 25.25
CA TRP A 107 7.13 -11.95 24.60
C TRP A 107 6.14 -11.82 23.43
N THR A 108 5.18 -10.90 23.54
CA THR A 108 4.26 -10.57 22.44
C THR A 108 5.01 -9.99 21.24
N LEU A 109 5.91 -9.03 21.46
CA LEU A 109 6.76 -8.47 20.40
C LEU A 109 7.64 -9.56 19.75
N ILE A 110 8.32 -10.37 20.55
CA ILE A 110 9.16 -11.48 20.05
C ILE A 110 8.33 -12.42 19.18
N ARG A 111 7.16 -12.85 19.67
CA ARG A 111 6.24 -13.71 18.92
C ARG A 111 5.82 -13.09 17.59
N GLN A 112 5.47 -11.81 17.58
CA GLN A 112 5.10 -11.08 16.35
C GLN A 112 6.25 -11.06 15.34
N HIS A 113 7.47 -10.80 15.79
CA HIS A 113 8.66 -10.80 14.93
C HIS A 113 8.97 -12.20 14.37
N THR A 114 8.95 -13.22 15.21
CA THR A 114 9.23 -14.61 14.81
C THR A 114 8.17 -15.14 13.83
N GLN A 115 6.88 -14.85 14.05
CA GLN A 115 5.82 -15.25 13.13
C GLN A 115 5.92 -14.52 11.77
N ALA A 116 6.28 -13.24 11.77
CA ALA A 116 6.49 -12.49 10.54
C ALA A 116 7.65 -13.06 9.71
N MET A 117 8.74 -13.50 10.36
CA MET A 117 9.85 -14.14 9.66
C MET A 117 9.44 -15.45 8.99
N LYS A 118 8.72 -16.33 9.70
CA LYS A 118 8.21 -17.59 9.14
C LYS A 118 7.37 -17.39 7.89
N ARG A 119 6.47 -16.40 7.89
CA ARG A 119 5.62 -16.07 6.72
C ARG A 119 6.43 -15.56 5.52
N ASN A 120 7.47 -14.76 5.75
CA ASN A 120 8.29 -14.26 4.65
C ASN A 120 9.12 -15.39 4.02
N THR A 121 9.64 -16.31 4.84
CA THR A 121 10.36 -17.49 4.34
C THR A 121 9.44 -18.36 3.48
N SER A 122 8.21 -18.64 3.92
CA SER A 122 7.27 -19.43 3.13
C SER A 122 6.91 -18.77 1.79
N ILE A 123 6.75 -17.43 1.76
CA ILE A 123 6.49 -16.69 0.51
C ILE A 123 7.67 -16.82 -0.46
N LEU A 124 8.91 -16.72 0.03
CA LEU A 124 10.11 -16.85 -0.81
C LEU A 124 10.24 -18.27 -1.38
N GLU A 125 10.00 -19.29 -0.56
CA GLU A 125 9.98 -20.69 -0.99
C GLU A 125 8.91 -20.95 -2.06
N GLU A 126 7.75 -20.29 -1.95
CA GLU A 126 6.65 -20.41 -2.90
C GLU A 126 6.92 -19.67 -4.21
N MET A 127 7.58 -18.51 -4.16
CA MET A 127 8.05 -17.79 -5.35
C MET A 127 9.14 -18.58 -6.11
N ASP A 128 10.08 -19.19 -5.40
CA ASP A 128 11.15 -19.99 -6.02
C ASP A 128 10.61 -21.24 -6.72
N LYS A 129 9.58 -21.89 -6.17
CA LYS A 129 8.88 -23.00 -6.82
C LYS A 129 8.20 -22.61 -8.13
N GLN A 130 7.75 -21.37 -8.27
CA GLN A 130 7.10 -20.86 -9.49
C GLN A 130 8.12 -20.44 -10.57
N LEU A 131 9.37 -20.18 -10.19
CA LEU A 131 10.44 -19.69 -11.06
C LEU A 131 11.39 -20.78 -11.58
N SER A 132 11.30 -22.01 -11.06
CA SER A 132 12.04 -23.15 -11.56
C SER A 132 11.21 -23.88 -12.63
N PRO A 133 11.47 -23.69 -13.94
CA PRO A 133 10.77 -24.47 -14.95
C PRO A 133 11.15 -25.94 -14.75
N GLU A 134 10.15 -26.82 -14.77
CA GLU A 134 10.35 -28.25 -14.88
C GLU A 134 11.28 -28.50 -16.08
N LYS A 135 12.49 -28.98 -15.79
CA LYS A 135 13.34 -29.59 -16.82
C LYS A 135 12.67 -30.91 -17.19
N SER A 136 11.85 -30.89 -18.23
CA SER A 136 11.51 -32.08 -19.03
C SER A 136 12.57 -32.31 -20.09
#